data_AF-A0A964V0Y9-F1
#
_entry.id   AF-A0A964V0Y9-F1
#
_cell.length_a   1.000
_cell.length_b   1.000
_cell.length_c   1.000
_cell.angle_alpha   90.00
_cell.angle_beta   90.00
_cell.angle_gamma   90.00
#
_symmetry.space_group_name_H-M   'P 1'
#
loop_
_entity.id
_entity.type
_entity.pdbx_description
1 polymer ?
#
loop_
_entity_poly.entity_id
_entity_poly.type
_entity_poly.pdbx_seq_one_letter_code
_entity_poly.pdbx_strand_id
1 'polypeptide(L)'
;MRCIKIFDVLKPGGVLGIEQHRAKGGTNPNIVAESGYVPQDYLINYLESVGFKLVETSEINANPNDTKDYAAGVWTLPPVLRLGEKDRDKYLAIGESDRMTLKFLKPNP
;
A
#
# COMPACT_ATOMS: atom_id res chain seq x y z
N MET A 1 19.31 -13.68 -13.65
CA MET A 1 17.87 -13.70 -13.28
C MET A 1 17.12 -12.73 -14.18
N ARG A 2 16.09 -13.18 -14.90
CA ARG A 2 15.22 -12.29 -15.69
C ARG A 2 14.14 -11.77 -14.75
N CYS A 3 14.14 -10.47 -14.44
CA CYS A 3 13.07 -9.84 -13.69
C CYS A 3 11.85 -9.71 -14.62
N ILE A 4 10.82 -10.51 -14.38
CA ILE A 4 9.56 -10.43 -15.12
C ILE A 4 8.71 -9.34 -14.47
N LYS A 5 8.31 -8.32 -15.23
CA LYS A 5 7.47 -7.22 -14.74
C LYS A 5 6.00 -7.57 -14.89
N ILE A 6 5.16 -7.09 -13.96
CA ILE A 6 3.70 -7.31 -14.01
C ILE A 6 3.11 -6.80 -15.34
N PHE A 7 3.60 -5.67 -15.86
CA PHE A 7 3.15 -5.12 -17.13
C PHE A 7 3.40 -6.08 -18.31
N ASP A 8 4.51 -6.84 -18.30
CA ASP A 8 4.89 -7.73 -19.40
C ASP A 8 4.03 -9.00 -19.43
N VAL A 9 3.51 -9.44 -18.28
CA VAL A 9 2.70 -10.67 -18.17
C VAL A 9 1.21 -10.43 -18.32
N LEU A 10 0.73 -9.20 -18.09
CA LEU A 10 -0.69 -8.87 -18.23
C LEU A 10 -1.04 -8.66 -19.71
N LYS A 11 -2.14 -9.23 -20.18
CA LYS A 11 -2.64 -8.98 -21.55
C LYS A 11 -3.13 -7.52 -21.68
N PRO A 12 -3.10 -6.92 -22.88
CA PRO A 12 -3.82 -5.66 -23.12
C PRO A 12 -5.30 -5.79 -22.72
N GLY A 13 -5.84 -4.74 -22.09
CA GLY A 13 -7.16 -4.75 -21.47
C GLY A 13 -7.24 -5.43 -20.10
N GLY A 14 -6.14 -6.00 -19.60
CA GLY A 14 -6.09 -6.64 -18.28
C GLY A 14 -6.08 -5.64 -17.13
N VAL A 15 -6.57 -6.09 -15.97
CA VAL A 15 -6.68 -5.27 -14.74
C VAL A 15 -5.64 -5.72 -13.72
N LEU A 16 -4.98 -4.73 -13.10
CA LEU A 16 -4.10 -4.91 -11.94
C LEU A 16 -4.78 -4.26 -10.72
N GLY A 17 -5.09 -5.07 -9.70
CA GLY A 17 -5.50 -4.57 -8.38
C GLY A 17 -4.30 -4.53 -7.44
N ILE A 18 -4.16 -3.44 -6.68
CA ILE A 18 -3.16 -3.34 -5.61
C ILE A 18 -3.85 -2.93 -4.31
N GLU A 19 -3.51 -3.68 -3.27
CA GLU A 19 -3.71 -3.29 -1.87
C GLU A 19 -2.31 -3.02 -1.28
N GLN A 20 -2.13 -1.87 -0.63
CA GLN A 20 -0.89 -1.54 0.06
C GLN A 20 -1.12 -0.61 1.27
N HIS A 21 -0.32 -0.76 2.31
CA HIS A 21 -0.27 0.15 3.46
C HIS A 21 0.03 1.59 3.01
N ARG A 22 -0.87 2.52 3.35
CA ARG A 22 -0.81 3.91 2.90
C ARG A 22 0.04 4.76 3.84
N ALA A 23 1.06 5.44 3.32
CA ALA A 23 1.84 6.39 4.09
C ALA A 23 1.12 7.74 4.25
N LYS A 24 1.60 8.58 5.18
CA LYS A 24 1.18 9.99 5.26
C LYS A 24 1.57 10.71 3.96
N GLY A 25 0.72 11.64 3.51
CA GLY A 25 1.01 12.48 2.35
C GLY A 25 2.31 13.28 2.50
N GLY A 26 3.03 13.47 1.40
CA GLY A 26 4.29 14.24 1.38
C GLY A 26 5.52 13.52 1.97
N THR A 27 5.39 12.25 2.36
CA THR A 27 6.53 11.48 2.87
C THR A 27 7.47 11.00 1.76
N ASN A 28 8.76 10.87 2.08
CA ASN A 28 9.75 10.34 1.14
C ASN A 28 9.60 8.81 1.02
N PRO A 29 9.28 8.26 -0.17
CA PRO A 29 9.02 6.83 -0.35
C PRO A 29 10.20 5.94 0.05
N ASN A 30 11.44 6.40 -0.15
CA ASN A 30 12.63 5.61 0.17
C ASN A 30 12.86 5.48 1.69
N ILE A 31 12.36 6.45 2.46
CA ILE A 31 12.49 6.44 3.92
C ILE A 31 11.32 5.66 4.53
N VAL A 32 10.08 5.95 4.11
CA VAL A 32 8.91 5.33 4.76
C VAL A 32 8.72 3.86 4.41
N ALA A 33 9.27 3.39 3.29
CA ALA A 33 9.22 1.99 2.91
C ALA A 33 9.80 1.05 3.98
N GLU A 34 10.79 1.50 4.76
CA GLU A 34 11.38 0.72 5.87
C GLU A 34 10.36 0.40 6.97
N SER A 35 9.34 1.26 7.12
CA SER A 35 8.23 1.06 8.07
C SER A 35 7.07 0.25 7.49
N GLY A 36 7.16 -0.15 6.22
CA GLY A 36 6.15 -0.91 5.46
C GLY A 36 5.03 -0.05 4.86
N TYR A 37 5.03 1.26 5.05
CA TYR A 37 4.09 2.19 4.41
C TYR A 37 4.61 2.70 3.07
N VAL A 38 3.69 2.99 2.14
CA VAL A 38 4.01 3.53 0.81
C VAL A 38 3.15 4.77 0.52
N PRO A 39 3.72 5.90 0.04
CA PRO A 39 2.92 7.03 -0.40
C PRO A 39 2.08 6.65 -1.62
N GLN A 40 0.76 6.84 -1.54
CA GLN A 40 -0.16 6.44 -2.60
C GLN A 40 0.16 7.12 -3.94
N ASP A 41 0.42 8.44 -3.92
CA ASP A 41 0.73 9.19 -5.13
C ASP A 41 2.02 8.69 -5.79
N TYR A 42 3.02 8.29 -5.01
CA TYR A 42 4.24 7.70 -5.53
C TYR A 42 3.94 6.39 -6.29
N LEU A 43 3.13 5.50 -5.69
CA LEU A 43 2.78 4.22 -6.30
C LEU A 43 1.96 4.40 -7.59
N ILE A 44 0.98 5.31 -7.57
CA ILE A 44 0.17 5.65 -8.75
C ILE A 44 1.08 6.18 -9.86
N ASN A 45 1.88 7.21 -9.58
CA ASN A 45 2.79 7.82 -10.55
C ASN A 45 3.78 6.80 -11.12
N TYR A 46 4.32 5.91 -10.27
CA TYR A 46 5.20 4.84 -10.71
C TYR A 46 4.50 3.88 -11.68
N LEU A 47 3.28 3.42 -11.36
CA LEU A 47 2.55 2.53 -12.24
C LEU A 47 2.12 3.17 -13.56
N GLU A 48 1.75 4.45 -13.52
CA GLU A 48 1.45 5.19 -14.74
C GLU A 48 2.68 5.37 -15.61
N SER A 49 3.86 5.59 -15.02
CA SER A 49 5.13 5.71 -15.76
C SER A 49 5.53 4.44 -16.51
N VAL A 50 5.07 3.26 -16.04
CA VAL A 50 5.30 1.98 -16.72
C VAL A 50 4.18 1.60 -17.69
N GLY A 51 3.17 2.47 -17.86
CA GLY A 51 2.13 2.33 -18.89
C GLY A 51 0.77 1.85 -18.40
N PHE A 52 0.58 1.60 -17.09
CA PHE A 52 -0.76 1.39 -16.55
C PHE A 52 -1.56 2.71 -16.54
N LYS A 53 -2.89 2.59 -16.40
CA LYS A 53 -3.78 3.73 -16.15
C LYS A 53 -4.59 3.48 -14.89
N LEU A 54 -4.58 4.42 -13.95
CA LEU A 54 -5.47 4.34 -12.79
C LEU A 54 -6.91 4.45 -13.30
N VAL A 55 -7.77 3.53 -12.88
CA VAL A 55 -9.19 3.53 -13.27
C VAL A 55 -10.12 3.76 -12.09
N GLU A 56 -9.72 3.35 -10.89
CA GLU A 56 -10.59 3.41 -9.72
C GLU A 56 -9.76 3.32 -8.43
N THR A 57 -10.25 3.99 -7.39
CA THR A 57 -9.73 3.90 -6.02
C THR A 57 -10.87 3.54 -5.07
N SER A 58 -10.58 2.77 -4.04
CA SER A 58 -11.55 2.43 -3.00
C SER A 58 -10.97 2.67 -1.61
N GLU A 59 -11.79 3.21 -0.73
CA GLU A 59 -11.48 3.44 0.68
C GLU A 59 -11.97 2.28 1.57
N ILE A 60 -12.28 1.12 1.00
CA ILE A 60 -12.78 -0.05 1.74
C ILE A 60 -11.83 -0.54 2.84
N ASN A 61 -10.52 -0.30 2.69
CA ASN A 61 -9.50 -0.63 3.69
C ASN A 61 -8.90 0.62 4.36
N ALA A 62 -9.55 1.77 4.24
CA ALA A 62 -9.10 2.98 4.92
C ALA A 62 -9.29 2.83 6.43
N ASN A 63 -8.27 3.23 7.20
CA ASN A 63 -8.36 3.27 8.65
C ASN A 63 -7.91 4.64 9.19
N PRO A 64 -8.85 5.52 9.61
CA PRO A 64 -8.49 6.83 10.13
C PRO A 64 -7.78 6.76 11.50
N ASN A 65 -7.87 5.65 12.22
CA ASN A 65 -7.21 5.48 13.53
C ASN A 65 -5.72 5.14 13.38
N ASP A 66 -5.28 4.74 12.19
CA ASP A 66 -3.87 4.42 11.95
C ASP A 66 -3.05 5.69 11.76
N THR A 67 -2.26 6.03 12.79
CA THR A 67 -1.40 7.21 12.85
C THR A 67 -0.04 7.01 12.19
N LYS A 68 0.31 5.79 11.77
CA LYS A 68 1.50 5.46 10.95
C LYS A 68 2.85 5.82 11.59
N ASP A 69 2.89 6.00 12.90
CA ASP A 69 4.06 6.46 13.69
C ASP A 69 4.44 5.44 14.77
N TYR A 70 4.72 4.22 14.33
CA TYR A 70 5.07 3.12 15.23
C TYR A 70 6.53 2.69 15.04
N ALA A 71 7.21 2.38 16.16
CA ALA A 71 8.61 1.95 16.14
C ALA A 71 8.85 0.68 15.31
N ALA A 72 7.85 -0.21 15.25
CA ALA A 72 7.90 -1.45 14.48
C ALA A 72 7.13 -1.35 13.14
N GLY A 73 6.82 -0.14 12.66
CA GLY A 73 6.10 0.09 11.40
C GLY A 73 4.69 -0.51 11.40
N VAL A 74 4.16 -0.85 10.22
CA VAL A 74 2.81 -1.45 10.05
C VAL A 74 2.63 -2.71 10.90
N TRP A 75 3.71 -3.45 11.11
CA TRP A 75 3.71 -4.72 11.85
C TRP A 75 3.41 -4.57 13.33
N THR A 76 3.39 -3.33 13.84
CA THR A 76 2.87 -3.02 15.17
C THR A 76 1.38 -3.35 15.29
N LEU A 77 0.63 -3.19 14.20
CA LEU A 77 -0.81 -3.39 14.14
C LEU A 77 -1.17 -4.86 13.84
N PRO A 78 -2.44 -5.26 14.09
CA PRO A 78 -2.98 -6.54 13.62
C PRO A 78 -2.79 -6.75 12.11
N PRO A 79 -2.69 -8.02 11.67
CA PRO A 79 -2.73 -9.24 12.48
C PRO A 79 -1.40 -9.59 13.14
N VAL A 80 -0.32 -8.86 12.84
CA VAL A 80 1.04 -9.25 13.22
C VAL A 80 1.35 -8.95 14.69
N LEU A 81 0.95 -7.76 15.19
CA LEU A 81 1.15 -7.35 16.58
C LEU A 81 2.60 -7.60 17.06
N ARG A 82 3.60 -7.12 16.30
CA ARG A 82 5.03 -7.42 16.50
C ARG A 82 5.54 -7.09 17.91
N LEU A 83 4.90 -6.17 18.62
CA LEU A 83 5.26 -5.79 19.99
C LEU A 83 4.68 -6.74 21.07
N GLY A 84 3.93 -7.77 20.68
CA GLY A 84 3.35 -8.76 21.58
C GLY A 84 2.35 -8.14 22.55
N GLU A 85 2.56 -8.37 23.84
CA GLU A 85 1.66 -7.89 24.90
C GLU A 85 1.83 -6.41 25.24
N LYS A 86 2.93 -5.78 24.80
CA LYS A 86 3.15 -4.36 25.04
C LYS A 86 2.08 -3.53 24.32
N ASP A 87 1.30 -2.78 25.10
CA ASP A 87 0.22 -1.91 24.62
C ASP A 87 -0.75 -2.64 23.65
N ARG A 88 -0.92 -3.96 23.82
CA ARG A 88 -1.68 -4.81 22.89
C ARG A 88 -3.10 -4.29 22.66
N ASP A 89 -3.81 -3.97 23.74
CA ASP A 89 -5.20 -3.49 23.67
C ASP A 89 -5.30 -2.16 22.91
N LYS A 90 -4.28 -1.29 23.03
CA LYS A 90 -4.20 -0.05 22.24
C LYS A 90 -4.10 -0.36 20.75
N TYR A 91 -3.22 -1.29 20.35
CA TYR A 91 -3.05 -1.63 18.93
C TYR A 91 -4.24 -2.42 18.36
N LEU A 92 -4.90 -3.24 19.18
CA LEU A 92 -6.16 -3.90 18.81
C LEU A 92 -7.29 -2.88 18.60
N ALA A 93 -7.37 -1.84 19.44
CA ALA A 93 -8.36 -0.78 19.28
C ALA A 93 -8.14 0.09 18.03
N ILE A 94 -6.89 0.24 17.57
CA ILE A 94 -6.58 0.88 16.29
C ILE A 94 -7.07 0.01 15.13
N GLY A 95 -6.88 -1.30 15.21
CA GLY A 95 -7.21 -2.25 14.14
C GLY A 95 -6.10 -2.37 13.09
N GLU A 96 -6.41 -3.02 11.95
CA GLU A 96 -5.46 -3.17 10.84
C GLU A 96 -5.02 -1.80 10.29
N SER A 97 -3.83 -1.73 9.71
CA SER A 97 -3.30 -0.51 9.08
C SER A 97 -4.23 0.09 8.02
N ASP A 98 -4.11 1.41 7.83
CA ASP A 98 -4.72 2.14 6.70
C ASP A 98 -4.11 1.68 5.38
N ARG A 99 -4.96 1.24 4.44
CA ARG A 99 -4.52 0.64 3.19
C ARG A 99 -5.23 1.28 2.01
N MET A 100 -4.45 1.57 0.97
CA MET A 100 -4.98 1.97 -0.32
C MET A 100 -5.47 0.74 -1.08
N THR A 101 -6.62 0.86 -1.74
CA THR A 101 -7.07 -0.14 -2.73
C THR A 101 -7.19 0.55 -4.07
N LEU A 102 -6.34 0.14 -5.02
CA LEU A 102 -6.19 0.77 -6.32
C LEU A 102 -6.44 -0.23 -7.43
N LYS A 103 -7.10 0.22 -8.49
CA LYS A 103 -7.35 -0.56 -9.70
C LYS A 103 -6.74 0.15 -10.89
N PHE A 104 -5.93 -0.59 -11.65
CA PHE A 104 -5.26 -0.12 -12.85
C PHE A 104 -5.66 -0.97 -14.05
N LEU A 105 -5.68 -0.34 -15.22
CA LEU A 105 -5.86 -0.99 -16.52
C LEU A 105 -4.54 -0.98 -17.28
N LYS A 106 -4.17 -2.10 -17.90
CA LYS A 106 -3.20 -2.10 -19.00
C LYS A 106 -3.93 -1.72 -20.29
N PRO A 107 -3.65 -0.56 -20.91
CA PRO A 107 -4.36 -0.13 -22.11
C PRO A 107 -4.20 -1.09 -23.28
N ASN A 108 -5.12 -1.00 -24.23
CA ASN A 108 -4.91 -1.59 -25.56
C ASN A 108 -3.87 -0.76 -26.33
N PRO A 109 -3.07 -1.38 -27.21
CA PRO A 109 -2.14 -0.68 -28.09
C PRO A 109 -2.86 0.30 -29.03
#